data_AF-A0A419VWQ3-F1
#
_entry.id   AF-A0A419VWQ3-F1
#
_cell.length_a   1.000
_cell.length_b   1.000
_cell.length_c   1.000
_cell.angle_alpha   90.00
_cell.angle_beta   90.00
_cell.angle_gamma   90.00
#
_symmetry.space_group_name_H-M   'P 1'
#
loop_
_entity.id
_entity.type
_entity.pdbx_description
1 polymer ?
#
loop_
_entity_poly.entity_id
_entity_poly.type
_entity_poly.pdbx_seq_one_letter_code
_entity_poly.pdbx_strand_id
1 'polypeptide(L)'
;MKLRDLADKNWNSYEQKRFLKDDPKEKTESFDPETFKHDGFEDREKYLETYVPALAADERLDVELNNFTPPRLSSINDSSYQALVIRYGILRTLIQQLDYSMEKEELLEAVQSWQQRIIDDFSEDDFAEDDELLHLAKAAVDYGSDVYDAELHMVYSYFELHNRARNKKHEYYTWLDFFKRLSAIDRFPKVSRSEKPEHALDTIEKGLWSLQEQAIVYEVNTEDVNELVGIPEDYADFIRDWLYYEMSEDNYRQMLEALDYFDRQQTLVDARDTFGVDTKTQGLNEKRRESLVKAGVFPSELLAEALTKEELKEIVDEYGLDAHKQKTDEMIEKTIEYFEQSQKQVSDTEEANAELYLQCYEDISDGNVERIPPQLQQVIDEDDPSTKLDILFEEATAEIFTEIFNIDGTELLGQQATGIVADGEIVQDGRWLLWDNKRRTNKFKLDSNTQSKIKNYIDTKSQQHDVEWFLIIAPDFTERAKQNAKKLEMQVGGIDIRLVKAADFKQLAEYWQETYGRDDQELPLSVFYGSEVLELEIAKEALNREFS
;
A
#
# COMPACT_ATOMS: atom_id res chain seq x y z
N MET A 1 9.78 1.88 2.90
CA MET A 1 11.02 2.23 3.64
C MET A 1 12.01 2.89 2.70
N LYS A 2 12.67 4.01 3.05
CA LYS A 2 13.68 4.64 2.17
C LYS A 2 15.10 4.26 2.56
N LEU A 3 15.99 4.18 1.57
CA LEU A 3 17.41 3.87 1.77
C LEU A 3 18.05 4.82 2.79
N ARG A 4 17.81 6.12 2.64
CA ARG A 4 18.33 7.15 3.56
C ARG A 4 17.96 6.93 5.03
N ASP A 5 16.84 6.27 5.30
CA ASP A 5 16.33 6.07 6.65
C ASP A 5 16.89 4.79 7.27
N LEU A 6 17.51 3.90 6.48
CA LEU A 6 18.07 2.63 6.95
C LEU A 6 19.12 2.81 8.05
N ALA A 7 19.90 3.89 8.02
CA ALA A 7 20.93 4.18 9.03
C ALA A 7 20.35 4.43 10.42
N ASP A 8 19.09 4.86 10.47
CA ASP A 8 18.39 5.24 11.69
C ASP A 8 17.45 4.11 12.16
N LYS A 9 17.35 2.98 11.43
CA LYS A 9 16.49 1.82 11.78
C LYS A 9 17.24 0.72 12.54
N ASN A 10 16.51 0.00 13.40
CA ASN A 10 17.04 -1.11 14.19
C ASN A 10 17.17 -2.37 13.33
N TRP A 11 18.25 -2.43 12.55
CA TRP A 11 18.60 -3.60 11.77
C TRP A 11 18.76 -4.83 12.64
N ASN A 12 18.38 -5.99 12.12
CA ASN A 12 18.71 -7.24 12.78
C ASN A 12 20.24 -7.30 12.98
N SER A 13 20.67 -7.51 14.22
CA SER A 13 22.09 -7.48 14.61
C SER A 13 22.97 -8.47 13.83
N TYR A 14 22.35 -9.49 13.21
CA TYR A 14 23.00 -10.43 12.30
C TYR A 14 23.32 -9.81 10.94
N GLU A 15 22.38 -9.07 10.34
CA GLU A 15 22.60 -8.34 9.08
C GLU A 15 23.61 -7.21 9.24
N GLN A 16 23.50 -6.45 10.34
CA GLN A 16 24.44 -5.37 10.64
C GLN A 16 25.88 -5.90 10.81
N LYS A 17 26.05 -7.06 11.46
CA LYS A 17 27.36 -7.73 11.57
C LYS A 17 27.86 -8.31 10.24
N ARG A 18 26.96 -8.74 9.35
CA ARG A 18 27.29 -9.32 8.03
C ARG A 18 27.62 -8.24 6.99
N PHE A 19 27.01 -7.06 7.09
CA PHE A 19 27.37 -5.86 6.34
C PHE A 19 28.67 -5.22 6.83
N LEU A 20 28.91 -5.18 8.14
CA LEU A 20 30.10 -4.54 8.75
C LEU A 20 31.32 -5.46 8.87
N LYS A 21 31.17 -6.78 8.72
CA LYS A 21 32.26 -7.76 8.68
C LYS A 21 31.99 -8.85 7.67
N ASP A 22 32.62 -8.75 6.50
CA ASP A 22 33.32 -9.92 6.00
C ASP A 22 34.41 -9.58 4.99
N ASP A 23 35.60 -10.02 5.32
CA ASP A 23 36.71 -10.29 4.42
C ASP A 23 36.37 -11.54 3.60
N PRO A 24 36.17 -11.44 2.27
CA PRO A 24 35.97 -12.54 1.35
C PRO A 24 37.31 -13.04 0.79
N LYS A 25 37.68 -14.27 1.16
CA LYS A 25 38.65 -15.20 0.52
C LYS A 25 40.13 -15.05 0.90
N GLU A 26 40.52 -15.59 2.05
CA GLU A 26 41.64 -16.56 2.15
C GLU A 26 41.53 -17.32 3.48
N LYS A 27 42.44 -18.25 3.79
CA LYS A 27 42.86 -18.32 5.20
C LYS A 27 43.48 -16.97 5.55
N THR A 28 42.67 -15.94 5.83
CA THR A 28 43.02 -14.67 6.49
C THR A 28 44.35 -13.96 6.10
N GLU A 29 44.99 -14.25 4.96
CA GLU A 29 46.36 -13.78 4.68
C GLU A 29 46.53 -12.99 3.37
N SER A 30 45.57 -13.00 2.42
CA SER A 30 45.69 -12.20 1.18
C SER A 30 44.47 -11.41 0.72
N PHE A 31 43.42 -11.30 1.53
CA PHE A 31 42.46 -10.21 1.32
C PHE A 31 43.09 -8.87 1.69
N ASP A 32 42.76 -7.85 0.90
CA ASP A 32 43.09 -6.46 1.17
C ASP A 32 41.82 -5.71 1.63
N PRO A 33 41.63 -5.57 2.96
CA PRO A 33 40.51 -4.87 3.58
C PRO A 33 40.38 -3.39 3.22
N GLU A 34 41.34 -2.79 2.51
CA GLU A 34 41.27 -1.39 2.09
C GLU A 34 40.38 -1.20 0.85
N THR A 35 40.03 -2.26 0.09
CA THR A 35 39.34 -2.12 -1.22
C THR A 35 37.84 -2.46 -1.24
N PHE A 36 37.27 -2.99 -0.15
CA PHE A 36 35.81 -3.19 -0.04
C PHE A 36 35.33 -2.99 1.40
N LYS A 37 35.11 -1.72 1.76
CA LYS A 37 34.54 -1.30 3.05
C LYS A 37 33.11 -0.79 2.83
N HIS A 38 32.09 -1.57 3.21
CA HIS A 38 30.76 -1.00 3.52
C HIS A 38 30.75 -0.46 4.96
N ASP A 39 31.68 0.46 5.27
CA ASP A 39 31.63 1.29 6.47
C ASP A 39 30.66 2.45 6.20
N GLY A 40 29.37 2.14 6.22
CA GLY A 40 28.30 3.09 5.91
C GLY A 40 27.64 3.67 7.16
N PHE A 41 27.23 2.81 8.09
CA PHE A 41 26.25 3.23 9.11
C PHE A 41 26.85 3.87 10.37
N GLU A 42 28.17 3.76 10.61
CA GLU A 42 28.82 4.42 11.76
C GLU A 42 28.90 5.94 11.60
N ASP A 43 28.88 6.42 10.35
CA ASP A 43 28.87 7.83 9.99
C ASP A 43 27.68 8.11 9.07
N ARG A 44 26.59 8.56 9.69
CA ARG A 44 25.33 8.87 9.03
C ARG A 44 25.49 9.83 7.84
N GLU A 45 26.35 10.84 7.95
CA GLU A 45 26.55 11.79 6.85
C GLU A 45 27.25 11.11 5.68
N LYS A 46 28.28 10.30 5.95
CA LYS A 46 28.96 9.50 4.93
C LYS A 46 28.04 8.46 4.27
N TYR A 47 27.15 7.82 5.05
CA TYR A 47 26.11 6.92 4.53
C TYR A 47 25.26 7.61 3.45
N LEU A 48 24.70 8.77 3.82
CA LEU A 48 23.78 9.52 2.99
C LEU A 48 24.48 10.10 1.74
N GLU A 49 25.70 10.60 1.88
CA GLU A 49 26.42 11.25 0.77
C GLU A 49 27.05 10.25 -0.21
N THR A 50 27.56 9.11 0.28
CA THR A 50 28.35 8.18 -0.53
C THR A 50 27.59 6.92 -0.91
N TYR A 51 26.87 6.32 0.04
CA TYR A 51 26.35 4.96 -0.12
C TYR A 51 24.93 4.93 -0.68
N VAL A 52 24.03 5.82 -0.22
CA VAL A 52 22.65 5.88 -0.74
C VAL A 52 22.60 6.06 -2.26
N PRO A 53 23.31 7.02 -2.89
CA PRO A 53 23.28 7.18 -4.34
C PRO A 53 23.89 6.00 -5.09
N ALA A 54 24.96 5.39 -4.56
CA ALA A 54 25.62 4.25 -5.19
C ALA A 54 24.75 2.97 -5.12
N LEU A 55 24.00 2.81 -4.03
CA LEU A 55 23.06 1.72 -3.83
C LEU A 55 21.83 1.83 -4.74
N ALA A 56 21.37 3.05 -5.00
CA ALA A 56 20.24 3.37 -5.88
C ALA A 56 20.62 3.51 -7.37
N ALA A 57 21.87 3.21 -7.75
CA ALA A 57 22.28 3.33 -9.15
C ALA A 57 21.63 2.23 -10.01
N ASP A 58 20.93 2.63 -11.08
CA ASP A 58 20.24 1.72 -12.01
C ASP A 58 21.18 0.66 -12.60
N GLU A 59 22.39 1.03 -13.02
CA GLU A 59 23.35 0.06 -13.59
C GLU A 59 23.75 -1.01 -12.58
N ARG A 60 23.77 -0.66 -11.29
CA ARG A 60 24.08 -1.59 -10.22
C ARG A 60 22.91 -2.55 -9.98
N LEU A 61 21.69 -2.04 -9.94
CA LEU A 61 20.49 -2.87 -9.76
C LEU A 61 20.30 -3.83 -10.95
N ASP A 62 20.52 -3.36 -12.17
CA ASP A 62 20.51 -4.16 -13.39
C ASP A 62 21.49 -5.35 -13.30
N VAL A 63 22.74 -5.06 -12.93
CA VAL A 63 23.78 -6.10 -12.80
C VAL A 63 23.42 -7.12 -11.73
N GLU A 64 22.92 -6.70 -10.57
CA GLU A 64 22.62 -7.62 -9.47
C GLU A 64 21.38 -8.49 -9.74
N LEU A 65 20.33 -7.91 -10.33
CA LEU A 65 19.10 -8.64 -10.69
C LEU A 65 19.34 -9.64 -11.83
N ASN A 66 20.23 -9.31 -12.77
CA ASN A 66 20.60 -10.19 -13.88
C ASN A 66 21.83 -11.08 -13.60
N ASN A 67 22.35 -11.06 -12.37
CA ASN A 67 23.35 -12.02 -11.91
C ASN A 67 22.66 -13.27 -11.34
N PHE A 68 22.51 -14.32 -12.17
CA PHE A 68 21.78 -15.54 -11.82
C PHE A 68 22.53 -16.48 -10.85
N THR A 69 23.84 -16.28 -10.66
CA THR A 69 24.65 -17.03 -9.68
C THR A 69 25.35 -16.07 -8.69
N PRO A 70 24.65 -15.64 -7.63
CA PRO A 70 25.24 -14.77 -6.62
C PRO A 70 26.46 -15.44 -5.94
N PRO A 71 27.53 -14.68 -5.65
CA PRO A 71 28.87 -15.20 -5.36
C PRO A 71 29.01 -16.10 -4.12
N ARG A 72 28.05 -16.14 -3.19
CA ARG A 72 28.15 -16.90 -1.92
C ARG A 72 27.14 -18.06 -1.79
N LEU A 73 26.21 -18.21 -2.74
CA LEU A 73 25.17 -19.26 -2.72
C LEU A 73 25.54 -20.56 -3.42
N SER A 74 26.74 -20.65 -4.00
CA SER A 74 27.29 -21.88 -4.63
C SER A 74 27.43 -23.10 -3.70
N SER A 75 27.04 -22.96 -2.42
CA SER A 75 27.01 -24.06 -1.43
C SER A 75 25.59 -24.39 -0.93
N ILE A 76 24.56 -23.67 -1.40
CA ILE A 76 23.22 -23.67 -0.81
C ILE A 76 22.12 -23.86 -1.88
N ASN A 77 22.29 -23.28 -3.07
CA ASN A 77 21.49 -23.58 -4.26
C ASN A 77 22.46 -24.06 -5.35
N ASP A 78 22.39 -25.35 -5.69
CA ASP A 78 23.24 -25.94 -6.74
C ASP A 78 22.81 -25.49 -8.17
N SER A 79 21.76 -24.67 -8.26
CA SER A 79 21.08 -24.27 -9.51
C SER A 79 20.85 -22.76 -9.56
N SER A 80 21.41 -22.12 -10.59
CA SER A 80 21.17 -20.71 -10.92
C SER A 80 19.69 -20.44 -11.19
N TYR A 81 18.99 -21.41 -11.78
CA TYR A 81 17.56 -21.32 -12.05
C TYR A 81 16.72 -21.30 -10.77
N GLN A 82 17.00 -22.18 -9.81
CA GLN A 82 16.27 -22.16 -8.53
C GLN A 82 16.50 -20.85 -7.78
N ALA A 83 17.73 -20.32 -7.80
CA ALA A 83 18.04 -19.02 -7.23
C ALA A 83 17.22 -17.89 -7.90
N LEU A 84 17.15 -17.87 -9.23
CA LEU A 84 16.33 -16.93 -9.98
C LEU A 84 14.83 -17.03 -9.61
N VAL A 85 14.25 -18.23 -9.60
CA VAL A 85 12.83 -18.45 -9.28
C VAL A 85 12.48 -17.92 -7.90
N ILE A 86 13.31 -18.24 -6.89
CA ILE A 86 13.08 -17.81 -5.51
C ILE A 86 13.20 -16.29 -5.39
N ARG A 87 14.27 -15.70 -5.95
CA ARG A 87 14.50 -14.25 -5.92
C ARG A 87 13.35 -13.50 -6.62
N TYR A 88 12.93 -13.96 -7.79
CA TYR A 88 11.80 -13.41 -8.51
C TYR A 88 10.52 -13.48 -7.68
N GLY A 89 10.23 -14.63 -7.07
CA GLY A 89 9.07 -14.81 -6.19
C GLY A 89 9.05 -13.86 -5.01
N ILE A 90 10.19 -13.67 -4.32
CA ILE A 90 10.33 -12.75 -3.19
C ILE A 90 10.06 -11.30 -3.64
N LEU A 91 10.78 -10.84 -4.66
CA LEU A 91 10.65 -9.46 -5.14
C LEU A 91 9.24 -9.17 -5.64
N ARG A 92 8.65 -10.14 -6.37
CA ARG A 92 7.28 -10.06 -6.85
C ARG A 92 6.28 -9.96 -5.69
N THR A 93 6.45 -10.75 -4.64
CA THR A 93 5.55 -10.74 -3.47
C THR A 93 5.64 -9.42 -2.70
N LEU A 94 6.85 -8.89 -2.52
CA LEU A 94 7.09 -7.63 -1.84
C LEU A 94 6.57 -6.42 -2.63
N ILE A 95 6.75 -6.38 -3.96
CA ILE A 95 6.26 -5.28 -4.81
C ILE A 95 4.72 -5.12 -4.78
N GLN A 96 4.00 -6.19 -4.44
CA GLN A 96 2.54 -6.17 -4.29
C GLN A 96 2.08 -5.51 -2.98
N GLN A 97 2.99 -5.24 -2.03
CA GLN A 97 2.68 -4.63 -0.73
C GLN A 97 2.74 -3.08 -0.78
N LEU A 98 2.26 -2.36 0.25
CA LEU A 98 2.20 -0.87 0.26
C LEU A 98 3.58 -0.29 0.38
N ASP A 99 4.21 -0.74 1.43
CA ASP A 99 5.49 -0.21 1.87
C ASP A 99 6.63 -1.06 1.31
N TYR A 100 6.27 -1.93 0.34
CA TYR A 100 7.09 -2.95 -0.27
C TYR A 100 7.73 -3.87 0.77
N SER A 101 7.03 -4.11 1.88
CA SER A 101 7.47 -4.91 3.01
C SER A 101 6.42 -5.89 3.50
N MET A 102 6.88 -6.96 4.15
CA MET A 102 6.06 -8.02 4.73
C MET A 102 6.84 -8.66 5.90
N GLU A 103 6.13 -9.25 6.86
CA GLU A 103 6.78 -10.06 7.89
C GLU A 103 7.52 -11.23 7.24
N LYS A 104 8.69 -11.58 7.76
CA LYS A 104 9.52 -12.61 7.13
C LYS A 104 8.81 -13.94 7.00
N GLU A 105 8.13 -14.42 8.04
CA GLU A 105 7.44 -15.72 8.00
C GLU A 105 6.34 -15.73 6.93
N GLU A 106 5.50 -14.70 6.91
CA GLU A 106 4.45 -14.51 5.92
C GLU A 106 5.00 -14.42 4.49
N LEU A 107 6.13 -13.74 4.30
CA LEU A 107 6.79 -13.64 3.00
C LEU A 107 7.22 -15.01 2.48
N LEU A 108 7.81 -15.86 3.32
CA LEU A 108 8.24 -17.19 2.91
C LEU A 108 7.05 -18.06 2.49
N GLU A 109 5.95 -18.00 3.26
CA GLU A 109 4.71 -18.72 2.95
C GLU A 109 4.01 -18.21 1.69
N ALA A 110 3.97 -16.89 1.49
CA ALA A 110 3.40 -16.25 0.31
C ALA A 110 4.16 -16.62 -0.97
N VAL A 111 5.50 -16.68 -0.91
CA VAL A 111 6.33 -17.13 -2.05
C VAL A 111 6.07 -18.60 -2.37
N GLN A 112 5.95 -19.46 -1.36
CA GLN A 112 5.62 -20.87 -1.56
C GLN A 112 4.21 -21.03 -2.18
N SER A 113 3.24 -20.27 -1.69
CA SER A 113 1.87 -20.25 -2.22
C SER A 113 1.81 -19.74 -3.66
N TRP A 114 2.61 -18.75 -4.00
CA TRP A 114 2.78 -18.28 -5.38
C TRP A 114 3.33 -19.38 -6.30
N GLN A 115 4.34 -20.14 -5.84
CA GLN A 115 4.86 -21.27 -6.62
C GLN A 115 3.77 -22.33 -6.85
N GLN A 116 3.00 -22.66 -5.82
CA GLN A 116 1.92 -23.65 -5.92
C GLN A 116 0.84 -23.22 -6.93
N ARG A 117 0.44 -21.94 -6.93
CA ARG A 117 -0.51 -21.42 -7.93
C ARG A 117 -0.02 -21.63 -9.36
N ILE A 118 1.24 -21.29 -9.64
CA ILE A 118 1.82 -21.51 -10.99
C ILE A 118 1.82 -23.00 -11.36
N ILE A 119 2.07 -23.90 -10.41
CA ILE A 119 2.02 -25.36 -10.65
C ILE A 119 0.60 -25.80 -11.05
N ASP A 120 -0.41 -25.27 -10.37
CA ASP A 120 -1.80 -25.71 -10.54
C ASP A 120 -2.50 -25.08 -11.77
N ASP A 121 -2.04 -23.92 -12.23
CA ASP A 121 -2.77 -23.10 -13.20
C ASP A 121 -2.45 -23.36 -14.68
N PHE A 122 -1.34 -24.06 -14.99
CA PHE A 122 -0.80 -24.16 -16.35
C PHE A 122 -0.50 -25.60 -16.78
N SER A 123 -0.88 -25.93 -18.01
CA SER A 123 -0.65 -27.20 -18.70
C SER A 123 -0.13 -26.97 -20.12
N GLU A 124 0.48 -27.99 -20.73
CA GLU A 124 1.03 -27.87 -22.10
C GLU A 124 -0.04 -27.47 -23.13
N ASP A 125 -1.28 -27.92 -22.94
CA ASP A 125 -2.42 -27.63 -23.82
C ASP A 125 -2.88 -26.15 -23.76
N ASP A 126 -2.39 -25.37 -22.79
CA ASP A 126 -2.70 -23.94 -22.66
C ASP A 126 -1.88 -23.06 -23.63
N PHE A 127 -0.87 -23.63 -24.29
CA PHE A 127 0.02 -22.92 -25.20
C PHE A 127 -0.13 -23.44 -26.64
N ALA A 128 0.08 -22.56 -27.61
CA ALA A 128 0.05 -22.94 -29.02
C ALA A 128 1.20 -23.92 -29.35
N GLU A 129 0.98 -24.82 -30.31
CA GLU A 129 2.01 -25.80 -30.72
C GLU A 129 3.30 -25.12 -31.24
N ASP A 130 3.20 -23.88 -31.73
CA ASP A 130 4.28 -23.06 -32.25
C ASP A 130 4.77 -21.97 -31.26
N ASP A 131 4.40 -22.05 -29.98
CA ASP A 131 4.88 -21.13 -28.94
C ASP A 131 6.41 -21.22 -28.80
N GLU A 132 7.11 -20.19 -29.31
CA GLU A 132 8.57 -20.14 -29.35
C GLU A 132 9.18 -20.21 -27.94
N LEU A 133 8.53 -19.62 -26.94
CA LEU A 133 9.01 -19.61 -25.56
C LEU A 133 8.88 -21.00 -24.91
N LEU A 134 7.83 -21.77 -25.23
CA LEU A 134 7.66 -23.15 -24.80
C LEU A 134 8.76 -24.04 -25.40
N HIS A 135 9.08 -23.85 -26.68
CA HIS A 135 10.19 -24.55 -27.31
C HIS A 135 11.53 -24.19 -26.66
N LEU A 136 11.74 -22.92 -26.34
CA LEU A 136 12.94 -22.46 -25.63
C LEU A 136 13.02 -23.03 -24.21
N ALA A 137 11.90 -23.10 -23.48
CA ALA A 137 11.81 -23.72 -22.16
C ALA A 137 12.16 -25.21 -22.20
N LYS A 138 11.61 -25.95 -23.18
CA LYS A 138 11.97 -27.36 -23.41
C LYS A 138 13.47 -27.51 -23.70
N ALA A 139 14.01 -26.68 -24.58
CA ALA A 139 15.43 -26.71 -24.95
C ALA A 139 16.36 -26.38 -23.78
N ALA A 140 15.99 -25.42 -22.93
CA ALA A 140 16.75 -25.06 -21.74
C ALA A 140 16.85 -26.23 -20.74
N VAL A 141 15.79 -27.04 -20.62
CA VAL A 141 15.74 -28.21 -19.73
C VAL A 141 16.48 -29.42 -20.32
N ASP A 142 16.46 -29.61 -21.65
CA ASP A 142 17.03 -30.79 -22.30
C ASP A 142 18.56 -30.91 -22.16
N TYR A 143 19.25 -29.83 -21.77
CA TYR A 143 20.71 -29.77 -21.59
C TYR A 143 21.18 -30.15 -20.16
N GLY A 144 20.56 -31.14 -19.53
CA GLY A 144 20.87 -31.54 -18.17
C GLY A 144 19.63 -32.04 -17.44
N SER A 145 19.71 -32.21 -16.13
CA SER A 145 18.51 -32.30 -15.27
C SER A 145 18.25 -30.97 -14.54
N ASP A 146 18.88 -29.89 -15.03
CA ASP A 146 18.88 -28.55 -14.46
C ASP A 146 19.09 -27.50 -15.55
N VAL A 147 18.82 -26.22 -15.24
CA VAL A 147 19.02 -25.07 -16.13
C VAL A 147 20.14 -24.20 -15.54
N TYR A 148 21.27 -24.07 -16.25
CA TYR A 148 22.44 -23.32 -15.78
C TYR A 148 22.45 -21.88 -16.32
N ASP A 149 23.42 -21.09 -15.86
CA ASP A 149 23.62 -19.69 -16.29
C ASP A 149 23.65 -19.51 -17.80
N ALA A 150 24.26 -20.43 -18.55
CA ALA A 150 24.35 -20.30 -20.01
C ALA A 150 22.97 -20.35 -20.67
N GLU A 151 22.11 -21.27 -20.22
CA GLU A 151 20.73 -21.39 -20.68
C GLU A 151 19.89 -20.20 -20.22
N LEU A 152 20.04 -19.74 -18.98
CA LEU A 152 19.34 -18.55 -18.49
C LEU A 152 19.75 -17.28 -19.26
N HIS A 153 21.03 -17.10 -19.53
CA HIS A 153 21.51 -15.97 -20.35
C HIS A 153 21.02 -16.07 -21.80
N MET A 154 20.90 -17.28 -22.36
CA MET A 154 20.29 -17.47 -23.68
C MET A 154 18.81 -17.06 -23.67
N VAL A 155 18.07 -17.49 -22.65
CA VAL A 155 16.66 -17.12 -22.46
C VAL A 155 16.50 -15.61 -22.31
N TYR A 156 17.30 -14.98 -21.45
CA TYR A 156 17.31 -13.54 -21.26
C TYR A 156 17.66 -12.78 -22.55
N SER A 157 18.69 -13.22 -23.28
CA SER A 157 19.06 -12.62 -24.57
C SER A 157 17.92 -12.73 -25.60
N TYR A 158 17.18 -13.83 -25.58
CA TYR A 158 16.01 -14.01 -26.42
C TYR A 158 14.89 -13.03 -26.01
N PHE A 159 14.64 -12.82 -24.70
CA PHE A 159 13.72 -11.77 -24.25
C PHE A 159 14.13 -10.40 -24.74
N GLU A 160 15.40 -10.02 -24.57
CA GLU A 160 15.88 -8.71 -25.03
C GLU A 160 15.67 -8.51 -26.53
N LEU A 161 15.97 -9.52 -27.35
CA LEU A 161 15.78 -9.46 -28.80
C LEU A 161 14.31 -9.42 -29.18
N HIS A 162 13.47 -10.27 -28.56
CA HIS A 162 12.05 -10.32 -28.82
C HIS A 162 11.36 -9.00 -28.41
N ASN A 163 11.58 -8.56 -27.18
CA ASN A 163 10.95 -7.39 -26.58
C ASN A 163 11.36 -6.10 -27.32
N ARG A 164 12.61 -5.98 -27.78
CA ARG A 164 13.04 -4.83 -28.63
C ARG A 164 12.34 -4.78 -29.99
N ALA A 165 11.87 -5.91 -30.50
CA ALA A 165 11.17 -5.99 -31.77
C ALA A 165 9.66 -5.71 -31.63
N ARG A 166 9.13 -5.63 -30.41
CA ARG A 166 7.71 -5.40 -30.14
C ARG A 166 7.43 -3.95 -29.77
N ASN A 167 6.23 -3.51 -30.11
CA ASN A 167 5.74 -2.17 -29.77
C ASN A 167 4.72 -2.20 -28.62
N LYS A 168 4.29 -3.39 -28.20
CA LYS A 168 3.20 -3.64 -27.25
C LYS A 168 3.70 -4.54 -26.12
N LYS A 169 3.56 -4.10 -24.86
CA LYS A 169 4.01 -4.78 -23.63
C LYS A 169 3.47 -6.23 -23.49
N HIS A 170 2.24 -6.57 -23.86
CA HIS A 170 1.70 -7.95 -23.69
C HIS A 170 2.39 -8.97 -24.59
N GLU A 171 3.07 -8.49 -25.63
CA GLU A 171 3.93 -9.32 -26.46
C GLU A 171 5.35 -9.44 -25.87
N TYR A 172 5.63 -8.90 -24.68
CA TYR A 172 6.94 -8.98 -24.05
C TYR A 172 7.03 -10.26 -23.26
N TYR A 173 8.15 -10.96 -23.42
CA TYR A 173 8.45 -12.11 -22.58
C TYR A 173 9.12 -11.66 -21.29
N THR A 174 8.60 -12.20 -20.20
CA THR A 174 9.10 -12.01 -18.85
C THR A 174 9.59 -13.35 -18.27
N TRP A 175 10.27 -13.30 -17.12
CA TRP A 175 10.59 -14.51 -16.37
C TRP A 175 9.34 -15.27 -15.93
N LEU A 176 8.26 -14.57 -15.58
CA LEU A 176 7.00 -15.20 -15.24
C LEU A 176 6.44 -16.01 -16.42
N ASP A 177 6.53 -15.50 -17.65
CA ASP A 177 6.09 -16.24 -18.84
C ASP A 177 6.89 -17.52 -19.03
N PHE A 178 8.21 -17.45 -18.82
CA PHE A 178 9.07 -18.62 -18.88
C PHE A 178 8.74 -19.63 -17.78
N PHE A 179 8.44 -19.17 -16.56
CA PHE A 179 8.01 -20.03 -15.46
C PHE A 179 6.67 -20.71 -15.75
N LYS A 180 5.71 -20.01 -16.36
CA LYS A 180 4.43 -20.60 -16.81
C LYS A 180 4.67 -21.74 -17.81
N ARG A 181 5.55 -21.55 -18.80
CA ARG A 181 5.91 -22.61 -19.78
C ARG A 181 6.69 -23.77 -19.13
N LEU A 182 7.56 -23.50 -18.15
CA LEU A 182 8.23 -24.55 -17.39
C LEU A 182 7.25 -25.34 -16.52
N SER A 183 6.25 -24.68 -15.94
CA SER A 183 5.18 -25.33 -15.19
C SER A 183 4.38 -26.28 -16.05
N ALA A 184 4.01 -25.83 -17.26
CA ALA A 184 3.26 -26.61 -18.25
C ALA A 184 3.91 -27.95 -18.64
N ILE A 185 5.23 -28.10 -18.44
CA ILE A 185 6.00 -29.33 -18.73
C ILE A 185 6.50 -30.06 -17.46
N ASP A 186 5.93 -29.73 -16.30
CA ASP A 186 6.29 -30.23 -14.96
C ASP A 186 7.77 -29.96 -14.60
N ARG A 187 8.28 -28.76 -14.88
CA ARG A 187 9.68 -28.34 -14.62
C ARG A 187 9.80 -27.07 -13.77
N PHE A 188 8.70 -26.60 -13.20
CA PHE A 188 8.65 -25.50 -12.24
C PHE A 188 8.17 -25.99 -10.87
N PRO A 189 8.62 -25.38 -9.75
CA PRO A 189 9.70 -24.42 -9.64
C PRO A 189 11.09 -25.08 -9.60
N LYS A 190 11.11 -26.42 -9.59
CA LYS A 190 12.32 -27.24 -9.70
C LYS A 190 12.28 -28.00 -11.03
N VAL A 191 13.43 -28.07 -11.69
CA VAL A 191 13.58 -28.84 -12.95
C VAL A 191 13.45 -30.34 -12.71
N SER A 192 13.71 -30.80 -11.48
CA SER A 192 13.52 -32.20 -11.08
C SER A 192 12.10 -32.46 -10.61
N ARG A 193 11.52 -33.61 -11.02
CA ARG A 193 10.20 -34.06 -10.55
C ARG A 193 10.26 -34.48 -9.08
N SER A 194 9.33 -33.95 -8.27
CA SER A 194 9.20 -34.20 -6.83
C SER A 194 7.72 -34.36 -6.47
N GLU A 195 7.41 -35.13 -5.41
CA GLU A 195 6.04 -35.21 -4.84
C GLU A 195 5.61 -33.88 -4.18
N LYS A 196 6.59 -33.07 -3.77
CA LYS A 196 6.44 -31.69 -3.31
C LYS A 196 7.25 -30.77 -4.24
N PRO A 197 6.65 -30.33 -5.35
CA PRO A 197 7.37 -29.59 -6.38
C PRO A 197 7.87 -28.22 -5.88
N GLU A 198 7.13 -27.57 -4.98
CA GLU A 198 7.46 -26.29 -4.35
C GLU A 198 8.76 -26.30 -3.55
N HIS A 199 9.46 -25.16 -3.48
CA HIS A 199 10.64 -25.02 -2.62
C HIS A 199 10.23 -25.07 -1.14
N ALA A 200 11.08 -25.68 -0.32
CA ALA A 200 10.90 -25.65 1.12
C ALA A 200 11.21 -24.24 1.67
N LEU A 201 10.55 -23.85 2.76
CA LEU A 201 10.69 -22.50 3.33
C LEU A 201 12.15 -22.15 3.67
N ASP A 202 12.94 -23.12 4.14
CA ASP A 202 14.37 -22.93 4.41
C ASP A 202 15.14 -22.52 3.15
N THR A 203 14.78 -23.11 2.01
CA THR A 203 15.38 -22.85 0.69
C THR A 203 14.97 -21.47 0.18
N ILE A 204 13.72 -21.06 0.42
CA ILE A 204 13.24 -19.72 0.11
C ILE A 204 13.96 -18.68 0.99
N GLU A 205 14.12 -18.94 2.28
CA GLU A 205 14.85 -18.08 3.22
C GLU A 205 16.31 -17.87 2.79
N LYS A 206 16.97 -18.92 2.31
CA LYS A 206 18.31 -18.81 1.72
C LYS A 206 18.35 -17.90 0.48
N GLY A 207 17.30 -17.92 -0.34
CA GLY A 207 17.16 -16.98 -1.45
C GLY A 207 16.92 -15.55 -1.00
N LEU A 208 16.18 -15.33 0.10
CA LEU A 208 16.06 -14.02 0.75
C LEU A 208 17.42 -13.50 1.20
N TRP A 209 18.23 -14.35 1.84
CA TRP A 209 19.59 -13.98 2.21
C TRP A 209 20.45 -13.56 1.02
N SER A 210 20.22 -14.13 -0.17
CA SER A 210 20.86 -13.67 -1.41
C SER A 210 20.56 -12.20 -1.70
N LEU A 211 19.28 -11.82 -1.62
CA LEU A 211 18.83 -10.47 -1.93
C LEU A 211 19.33 -9.47 -0.90
N GLN A 212 19.45 -9.90 0.36
CA GLN A 212 20.05 -9.11 1.45
C GLN A 212 21.56 -8.91 1.24
N GLU A 213 22.30 -9.96 0.87
CA GLU A 213 23.73 -9.83 0.54
C GLU A 213 23.99 -8.91 -0.66
N GLN A 214 23.08 -8.97 -1.62
CA GLN A 214 23.06 -8.08 -2.76
C GLN A 214 22.33 -6.78 -2.44
N ALA A 215 22.09 -6.38 -1.19
CA ALA A 215 21.50 -5.07 -0.85
C ALA A 215 20.31 -4.65 -1.76
N ILE A 216 19.42 -5.59 -2.08
CA ILE A 216 18.18 -5.36 -2.84
C ILE A 216 16.99 -5.35 -1.88
N VAL A 217 17.06 -6.17 -0.83
CA VAL A 217 16.05 -6.30 0.23
C VAL A 217 16.74 -6.15 1.58
N TYR A 218 16.03 -5.66 2.58
CA TYR A 218 16.54 -5.44 3.95
C TYR A 218 15.59 -6.00 4.99
N GLU A 219 16.12 -6.48 6.12
CA GLU A 219 15.34 -6.95 7.26
C GLU A 219 15.54 -6.01 8.46
N VAL A 220 14.47 -5.37 8.90
CA VAL A 220 14.49 -4.41 10.02
C VAL A 220 13.55 -4.86 11.12
N ASN A 221 13.88 -4.51 12.36
CA ASN A 221 12.97 -4.65 13.48
C ASN A 221 12.30 -3.30 13.73
N THR A 222 10.99 -3.29 13.86
CA THR A 222 10.21 -2.14 14.33
C THR A 222 9.85 -2.34 15.82
N GLU A 223 9.10 -1.42 16.40
CA GLU A 223 8.62 -1.57 17.78
C GLU A 223 7.62 -2.73 17.90
N ASP A 224 6.82 -2.97 16.85
CA ASP A 224 5.72 -3.94 16.84
C ASP A 224 6.04 -5.24 16.09
N VAL A 225 6.93 -5.18 15.09
CA VAL A 225 7.25 -6.31 14.21
C VAL A 225 8.73 -6.65 14.30
N ASN A 226 8.98 -7.92 14.63
CA ASN A 226 10.32 -8.49 14.59
C ASN A 226 10.54 -9.13 13.21
N GLU A 227 11.65 -8.81 12.54
CA GLU A 227 12.00 -9.33 11.20
C GLU A 227 11.08 -8.87 10.04
N LEU A 228 10.81 -7.56 9.95
CA LEU A 228 10.12 -6.98 8.80
C LEU A 228 11.06 -6.91 7.59
N VAL A 229 10.71 -7.58 6.51
CA VAL A 229 11.51 -7.66 5.27
C VAL A 229 10.94 -6.72 4.23
N GLY A 230 11.75 -5.88 3.59
CA GLY A 230 11.26 -4.97 2.56
C GLY A 230 12.25 -4.53 1.50
N ILE A 231 11.68 -4.12 0.36
CA ILE A 231 12.38 -3.42 -0.72
C ILE A 231 12.37 -1.92 -0.38
N PRO A 232 13.52 -1.23 -0.46
CA PRO A 232 13.52 0.22 -0.37
C PRO A 232 12.67 0.86 -1.47
N GLU A 233 11.90 1.89 -1.12
CA GLU A 233 11.10 2.67 -2.08
C GLU A 233 11.96 3.21 -3.23
N ASP A 234 13.23 3.55 -2.95
CA ASP A 234 14.19 4.02 -3.95
C ASP A 234 14.50 2.98 -5.04
N TYR A 235 14.18 1.70 -4.82
CA TYR A 235 14.33 0.62 -5.81
C TYR A 235 13.00 0.21 -6.47
N ALA A 236 11.87 0.67 -5.95
CA ALA A 236 10.56 0.11 -6.28
C ALA A 236 10.26 0.21 -7.78
N ASP A 237 10.50 1.38 -8.39
CA ASP A 237 10.26 1.60 -9.82
C ASP A 237 11.16 0.71 -10.68
N PHE A 238 12.46 0.61 -10.34
CA PHE A 238 13.40 -0.25 -11.07
C PHE A 238 13.00 -1.73 -10.99
N ILE A 239 12.61 -2.20 -9.80
CA ILE A 239 12.20 -3.60 -9.62
C ILE A 239 10.86 -3.87 -10.31
N ARG A 240 9.91 -2.93 -10.28
CA ARG A 240 8.66 -3.04 -11.04
C ARG A 240 8.93 -3.16 -12.54
N ASP A 241 9.82 -2.33 -13.08
CA ASP A 241 10.23 -2.39 -14.47
C ASP A 241 10.90 -3.73 -14.82
N TRP A 242 11.83 -4.21 -13.98
CA TRP A 242 12.49 -5.50 -14.18
C TRP A 242 11.51 -6.68 -14.12
N LEU A 243 10.53 -6.62 -13.22
CA LEU A 243 9.47 -7.62 -13.11
C LEU A 243 8.42 -7.52 -14.23
N TYR A 244 8.39 -6.40 -14.97
CA TYR A 244 7.27 -5.98 -15.82
C TYR A 244 5.95 -6.00 -15.02
N TYR A 245 5.94 -5.45 -13.82
CA TYR A 245 4.78 -5.41 -12.94
C TYR A 245 4.04 -4.07 -13.05
N GLU A 246 2.74 -4.11 -13.35
CA GLU A 246 1.87 -2.92 -13.34
C GLU A 246 0.83 -2.96 -12.20
N MET A 247 0.26 -4.13 -11.94
CA MET A 247 -0.83 -4.30 -10.98
C MET A 247 -0.97 -5.78 -10.59
N SER A 248 -1.51 -6.05 -9.41
CA SER A 248 -1.84 -7.41 -8.99
C SER A 248 -3.01 -7.97 -9.81
N GLU A 249 -3.09 -9.30 -9.98
CA GLU A 249 -4.20 -9.90 -10.75
C GLU A 249 -5.56 -9.62 -10.09
N ASP A 250 -5.61 -9.59 -8.76
CA ASP A 250 -6.83 -9.33 -8.00
C ASP A 250 -7.26 -7.86 -8.14
N ASN A 251 -6.32 -6.92 -8.02
CA ASN A 251 -6.56 -5.48 -8.24
C ASN A 251 -7.00 -5.21 -9.67
N TYR A 252 -6.42 -5.93 -10.62
CA TYR A 252 -6.79 -5.80 -12.01
C TYR A 252 -8.21 -6.29 -12.28
N ARG A 253 -8.61 -7.43 -11.70
CA ARG A 253 -10.01 -7.88 -11.77
C ARG A 253 -10.96 -6.82 -11.18
N GLN A 254 -10.62 -6.27 -10.02
CA GLN A 254 -11.43 -5.23 -9.39
C GLN A 254 -11.52 -3.95 -10.21
N MET A 255 -10.42 -3.48 -10.79
CA MET A 255 -10.43 -2.36 -11.72
C MET A 255 -11.41 -2.62 -12.87
N LEU A 256 -11.35 -3.81 -13.48
CA LEU A 256 -12.25 -4.15 -14.59
C LEU A 256 -13.71 -4.28 -14.15
N GLU A 257 -13.97 -4.61 -12.89
CA GLU A 257 -15.30 -4.67 -12.31
C GLU A 257 -15.87 -3.29 -11.95
N ALA A 258 -15.03 -2.40 -11.43
CA ALA A 258 -15.41 -1.06 -11.01
C ALA A 258 -15.60 -0.09 -12.18
N LEU A 259 -14.87 -0.29 -13.28
CA LEU A 259 -14.96 0.58 -14.45
C LEU A 259 -16.14 0.17 -15.35
N ASP A 260 -17.22 0.97 -15.34
CA ASP A 260 -18.45 0.80 -16.13
C ASP A 260 -18.22 0.53 -17.63
N TYR A 261 -17.13 1.03 -18.20
CA TYR A 261 -16.78 0.78 -19.60
C TYR A 261 -16.54 -0.70 -19.92
N PHE A 262 -16.09 -1.48 -18.92
CA PHE A 262 -15.89 -2.91 -19.04
C PHE A 262 -17.14 -3.73 -18.69
N ASP A 263 -18.26 -3.12 -18.30
CA ASP A 263 -19.58 -3.78 -18.31
C ASP A 263 -20.15 -3.90 -19.73
N ARG A 264 -19.61 -3.13 -20.67
CA ARG A 264 -20.03 -3.21 -22.07
C ARG A 264 -19.45 -4.46 -22.69
N GLN A 265 -20.32 -5.41 -23.04
CA GLN A 265 -19.91 -6.65 -23.71
C GLN A 265 -19.04 -6.39 -24.95
N GLN A 266 -19.35 -5.35 -25.72
CA GLN A 266 -18.62 -5.02 -26.94
C GLN A 266 -17.16 -4.66 -26.65
N THR A 267 -16.90 -3.83 -25.64
CA THR A 267 -15.55 -3.44 -25.21
C THR A 267 -14.70 -4.66 -24.87
N LEU A 268 -15.26 -5.60 -24.08
CA LEU A 268 -14.55 -6.82 -23.69
C LEU A 268 -14.33 -7.79 -24.86
N VAL A 269 -15.26 -7.86 -25.81
CA VAL A 269 -15.10 -8.68 -27.01
C VAL A 269 -14.01 -8.10 -27.91
N ASP A 270 -14.06 -6.79 -28.18
CA ASP A 270 -13.09 -6.12 -29.05
C ASP A 270 -11.68 -6.15 -28.46
N ALA A 271 -11.54 -5.95 -27.14
CA ALA A 271 -10.27 -6.09 -26.44
C ALA A 271 -9.71 -7.50 -26.59
N ARG A 272 -10.53 -8.53 -26.32
CA ARG A 272 -10.09 -9.93 -26.45
C ARG A 272 -9.67 -10.29 -27.87
N ASP A 273 -10.43 -9.85 -28.87
CA ASP A 273 -10.10 -10.07 -30.28
C ASP A 273 -8.78 -9.36 -30.63
N THR A 274 -8.57 -8.14 -30.12
CA THR A 274 -7.34 -7.35 -30.32
C THR A 274 -6.11 -8.03 -29.73
N PHE A 275 -6.24 -8.62 -28.54
CA PHE A 275 -5.16 -9.29 -27.83
C PHE A 275 -5.05 -10.80 -28.14
N GLY A 276 -5.87 -11.32 -29.06
CA GLY A 276 -5.85 -12.73 -29.44
C GLY A 276 -6.22 -13.70 -28.30
N VAL A 277 -7.02 -13.25 -27.32
CA VAL A 277 -7.44 -14.06 -26.17
C VAL A 277 -8.58 -15.00 -26.57
N ASP A 278 -8.18 -16.16 -27.10
CA ASP A 278 -9.11 -17.20 -27.53
C ASP A 278 -9.62 -17.99 -26.33
N THR A 279 -10.87 -17.77 -25.96
CA THR A 279 -11.55 -18.64 -25.00
C THR A 279 -12.89 -19.05 -25.56
N LYS A 280 -13.11 -20.37 -25.57
CA LYS A 280 -14.37 -21.04 -25.91
C LYS A 280 -15.53 -20.68 -24.97
N THR A 281 -15.37 -19.70 -24.08
CA THR A 281 -16.40 -19.22 -23.17
C THR A 281 -17.41 -18.35 -23.93
N GLN A 282 -18.45 -18.98 -24.47
CA GLN A 282 -19.73 -18.30 -24.62
C GLN A 282 -20.29 -18.00 -23.22
N GLY A 283 -20.14 -16.77 -22.72
CA GLY A 283 -20.79 -16.36 -21.48
C GLY A 283 -20.18 -15.13 -20.81
N LEU A 284 -21.07 -14.42 -20.10
CA LEU A 284 -20.90 -13.41 -19.01
C LEU A 284 -19.60 -12.59 -18.99
N ASN A 285 -19.74 -11.26 -18.85
CA ASN A 285 -18.62 -10.31 -18.83
C ASN A 285 -17.55 -10.65 -17.78
N GLU A 286 -17.94 -11.16 -16.63
CA GLU A 286 -17.05 -11.67 -15.58
C GLU A 286 -16.00 -12.65 -16.13
N LYS A 287 -16.43 -13.67 -16.88
CA LYS A 287 -15.51 -14.65 -17.51
C LYS A 287 -14.62 -14.03 -18.58
N ARG A 288 -15.06 -12.94 -19.21
CA ARG A 288 -14.24 -12.22 -20.20
C ARG A 288 -13.16 -11.39 -19.51
N ARG A 289 -13.49 -10.69 -18.42
CA ARG A 289 -12.52 -9.99 -17.56
C ARG A 289 -11.48 -10.97 -17.06
N GLU A 290 -11.91 -12.07 -16.46
CA GLU A 290 -11.02 -13.13 -15.97
C GLU A 290 -10.09 -13.66 -17.08
N SER A 291 -10.60 -13.87 -18.30
CA SER A 291 -9.77 -14.33 -19.41
C SER A 291 -8.71 -13.33 -19.86
N LEU A 292 -8.99 -12.02 -19.80
CA LEU A 292 -7.99 -10.97 -20.13
C LEU A 292 -6.87 -10.95 -19.08
N VAL A 293 -7.22 -11.04 -17.80
CA VAL A 293 -6.26 -11.10 -16.69
C VAL A 293 -5.43 -12.38 -16.78
N LYS A 294 -6.05 -13.56 -16.95
CA LYS A 294 -5.34 -14.84 -17.05
C LYS A 294 -4.41 -14.91 -18.28
N ALA A 295 -4.79 -14.26 -19.39
CA ALA A 295 -3.96 -14.16 -20.58
C ALA A 295 -2.72 -13.26 -20.38
N GLY A 296 -2.64 -12.51 -19.28
CA GLY A 296 -1.52 -11.61 -19.01
C GLY A 296 -1.54 -10.33 -19.82
N VAL A 297 -2.72 -9.86 -20.27
CA VAL A 297 -2.84 -8.57 -20.95
C VAL A 297 -2.54 -7.46 -19.95
N PHE A 298 -1.55 -6.61 -20.21
CA PHE A 298 -1.19 -5.54 -19.28
C PHE A 298 -2.33 -4.51 -19.12
N PRO A 299 -2.63 -4.06 -17.89
CA PRO A 299 -3.61 -3.01 -17.63
C PRO A 299 -3.41 -1.77 -18.51
N SER A 300 -2.16 -1.32 -18.67
CA SER A 300 -1.86 -0.12 -19.45
C SER A 300 -2.26 -0.23 -20.92
N GLU A 301 -2.06 -1.40 -21.50
CA GLU A 301 -2.42 -1.67 -22.90
C GLU A 301 -3.90 -1.89 -23.07
N LEU A 302 -4.53 -2.62 -22.13
CA LEU A 302 -5.97 -2.82 -22.18
C LEU A 302 -6.69 -1.47 -22.13
N LEU A 303 -6.30 -0.59 -21.22
CA LEU A 303 -6.87 0.76 -21.12
C LEU A 303 -6.58 1.59 -22.39
N ALA A 304 -5.37 1.50 -22.95
CA ALA A 304 -5.00 2.23 -24.17
C ALA A 304 -5.75 1.78 -25.43
N GLU A 305 -6.03 0.48 -25.56
CA GLU A 305 -6.66 -0.11 -26.75
C GLU A 305 -8.19 -0.15 -26.63
N ALA A 306 -8.72 -0.41 -25.43
CA ALA A 306 -10.16 -0.60 -25.22
C ALA A 306 -10.91 0.70 -24.97
N LEU A 307 -10.24 1.76 -24.49
CA LEU A 307 -10.87 3.02 -24.11
C LEU A 307 -10.38 4.19 -24.96
N THR A 308 -11.29 5.10 -25.27
CA THR A 308 -10.95 6.36 -25.92
C THR A 308 -10.37 7.36 -24.92
N LYS A 309 -9.70 8.40 -25.43
CA LYS A 309 -9.15 9.47 -24.58
C LYS A 309 -10.25 10.16 -23.76
N GLU A 310 -11.41 10.37 -24.36
CA GLU A 310 -12.56 10.97 -23.70
C GLU A 310 -13.09 10.09 -22.57
N GLU A 311 -13.15 8.77 -22.76
CA GLU A 311 -13.59 7.81 -21.73
C GLU A 311 -12.56 7.71 -20.59
N LEU A 312 -11.26 7.68 -20.90
CA LEU A 312 -10.21 7.76 -19.89
C LEU A 312 -10.30 9.06 -19.07
N LYS A 313 -10.64 10.17 -19.73
CA LYS A 313 -10.86 11.43 -19.03
C LYS A 313 -12.09 11.35 -18.12
N GLU A 314 -13.19 10.74 -18.58
CA GLU A 314 -14.38 10.53 -17.74
C GLU A 314 -14.06 9.68 -16.49
N ILE A 315 -13.26 8.63 -16.62
CA ILE A 315 -12.75 7.84 -15.48
C ILE A 315 -11.93 8.72 -14.54
N VAL A 316 -10.96 9.45 -15.06
CA VAL A 316 -10.12 10.37 -14.26
C VAL A 316 -10.99 11.43 -13.55
N ASP A 317 -12.00 11.99 -14.22
CA ASP A 317 -12.99 12.95 -13.69
C ASP A 317 -13.85 12.30 -12.58
N GLU A 318 -14.34 11.07 -12.78
CA GLU A 318 -15.19 10.32 -11.85
C GLU A 318 -14.46 9.96 -10.56
N TYR A 319 -13.24 9.44 -10.69
CA TYR A 319 -12.39 9.05 -9.56
C TYR A 319 -11.55 10.22 -9.01
N GLY A 320 -11.75 11.43 -9.56
CA GLY A 320 -11.16 12.66 -9.10
C GLY A 320 -9.64 12.74 -9.21
N LEU A 321 -9.00 12.04 -10.16
CA LEU A 321 -7.54 11.94 -10.29
C LEU A 321 -6.92 13.19 -10.96
N ASP A 322 -5.76 13.70 -10.51
CA ASP A 322 -5.07 14.89 -11.09
C ASP A 322 -4.40 14.61 -12.46
N ALA A 323 -5.19 14.20 -13.46
CA ALA A 323 -4.74 13.96 -14.83
C ALA A 323 -5.59 14.66 -15.91
N HIS A 324 -6.53 15.55 -15.53
CA HIS A 324 -7.46 16.20 -16.47
C HIS A 324 -6.80 17.05 -17.59
N LYS A 325 -5.51 17.40 -17.45
CA LYS A 325 -4.72 18.18 -18.43
C LYS A 325 -3.61 17.38 -19.11
N GLN A 326 -3.54 16.09 -18.85
CA GLN A 326 -2.40 15.24 -19.13
C GLN A 326 -2.55 14.42 -20.42
N LYS A 327 -1.46 13.76 -20.85
CA LYS A 327 -1.45 12.86 -22.00
C LYS A 327 -2.21 11.57 -21.67
N THR A 328 -2.63 10.82 -22.70
CA THR A 328 -3.35 9.54 -22.51
C THR A 328 -2.60 8.59 -21.57
N ASP A 329 -1.29 8.46 -21.77
CA ASP A 329 -0.44 7.56 -20.98
C ASP A 329 -0.44 7.92 -19.49
N GLU A 330 -0.42 9.21 -19.16
CA GLU A 330 -0.44 9.70 -17.77
C GLU A 330 -1.81 9.42 -17.09
N MET A 331 -2.92 9.51 -17.83
CA MET A 331 -4.25 9.14 -17.32
C MET A 331 -4.35 7.63 -17.02
N ILE A 332 -3.76 6.81 -17.89
CA ILE A 332 -3.69 5.35 -17.72
C ILE A 332 -2.86 5.00 -16.48
N GLU A 333 -1.67 5.59 -16.36
CA GLU A 333 -0.78 5.39 -15.21
C GLU A 333 -1.48 5.75 -13.90
N LYS A 334 -2.15 6.90 -13.83
CA LYS A 334 -2.88 7.32 -12.62
C LYS A 334 -4.05 6.40 -12.27
N THR A 335 -4.75 5.88 -13.29
CA THR A 335 -5.82 4.89 -13.07
C THR A 335 -5.25 3.59 -12.51
N ILE A 336 -4.14 3.10 -13.05
CA ILE A 336 -3.48 1.89 -12.56
C ILE A 336 -2.96 2.07 -11.13
N GLU A 337 -2.26 3.18 -10.87
CA GLU A 337 -1.77 3.51 -9.53
C GLU A 337 -2.91 3.57 -8.50
N TYR A 338 -4.03 4.20 -8.87
CA TYR A 338 -5.22 4.30 -8.02
C TYR A 338 -5.73 2.91 -7.61
N PHE A 339 -5.98 2.03 -8.59
CA PHE A 339 -6.52 0.70 -8.28
C PHE A 339 -5.51 -0.21 -7.57
N GLU A 340 -4.21 -0.10 -7.88
CA GLU A 340 -3.17 -0.84 -7.17
C GLU A 340 -3.02 -0.39 -5.70
N GLN A 341 -3.26 0.89 -5.41
CA GLN A 341 -3.24 1.44 -4.05
C GLN A 341 -4.56 1.19 -3.31
N SER A 342 -5.68 1.07 -4.02
CA SER A 342 -7.05 0.94 -3.48
C SER A 342 -7.37 -0.35 -2.71
N GLN A 343 -6.38 -1.22 -2.49
CA GLN A 343 -6.61 -2.59 -2.05
C GLN A 343 -5.98 -2.98 -0.73
N LYS A 344 -5.56 -2.01 0.08
CA LYS A 344 -4.96 -2.34 1.38
C LYS A 344 -6.03 -2.36 2.45
N GLN A 345 -6.51 -3.60 2.65
CA GLN A 345 -7.27 -4.15 3.76
C GLN A 345 -7.94 -3.11 4.65
N VAL A 346 -9.22 -2.87 4.39
CA VAL A 346 -10.18 -3.05 5.47
C VAL A 346 -10.17 -4.56 5.72
N SER A 347 -9.45 -5.04 6.73
CA SER A 347 -9.86 -6.32 7.29
C SER A 347 -11.28 -6.12 7.80
N ASP A 348 -12.14 -7.15 7.72
CA ASP A 348 -13.53 -7.11 8.22
C ASP A 348 -13.62 -6.93 9.76
N THR A 349 -12.62 -6.32 10.40
CA THR A 349 -12.53 -5.96 11.81
C THR A 349 -12.68 -4.44 11.93
N GLU A 350 -13.56 -3.99 12.83
CA GLU A 350 -13.81 -2.57 13.15
C GLU A 350 -12.50 -1.80 13.43
N GLU A 351 -11.52 -2.45 14.08
CA GLU A 351 -10.16 -1.91 14.32
C GLU A 351 -9.39 -1.46 13.06
N ALA A 352 -9.51 -2.16 11.94
CA ALA A 352 -8.78 -1.80 10.71
C ALA A 352 -9.44 -0.65 9.95
N ASN A 353 -10.74 -0.45 10.13
CA ASN A 353 -11.42 0.74 9.63
C ASN A 353 -10.96 1.98 10.39
N ALA A 354 -10.87 1.89 11.72
CA ALA A 354 -10.44 2.98 12.57
C ALA A 354 -9.02 3.46 12.22
N GLU A 355 -8.10 2.53 11.98
CA GLU A 355 -6.73 2.87 11.60
C GLU A 355 -6.66 3.52 10.20
N LEU A 356 -7.44 3.03 9.24
CA LEU A 356 -7.53 3.64 7.91
C LEU A 356 -8.14 5.06 7.96
N TYR A 357 -9.21 5.24 8.73
CA TYR A 357 -9.79 6.57 8.99
C TYR A 357 -8.78 7.51 9.64
N LEU A 358 -8.00 7.02 10.61
CA LEU A 358 -6.96 7.80 11.29
C LEU A 358 -5.85 8.23 10.33
N GLN A 359 -5.34 7.30 9.51
CA GLN A 359 -4.29 7.59 8.53
C GLN A 359 -4.72 8.70 7.56
N CYS A 360 -5.95 8.63 7.05
CA CYS A 360 -6.49 9.55 6.05
C CYS A 360 -7.26 10.76 6.62
N TYR A 361 -7.33 10.90 7.95
CA TYR A 361 -8.20 11.87 8.61
C TYR A 361 -7.97 13.32 8.17
N GLU A 362 -6.70 13.72 7.99
CA GLU A 362 -6.35 15.05 7.51
C GLU A 362 -6.83 15.28 6.07
N ASP A 363 -6.63 14.31 5.18
CA ASP A 363 -7.02 14.39 3.78
C ASP A 363 -8.55 14.41 3.61
N ILE A 364 -9.27 13.62 4.43
CA ILE A 364 -10.73 13.67 4.56
C ILE A 364 -11.18 15.07 4.96
N SER A 365 -10.54 15.66 5.98
CA SER A 365 -10.90 16.98 6.49
C SER A 365 -10.64 18.12 5.48
N ASP A 366 -9.58 18.02 4.67
CA ASP A 366 -9.22 19.04 3.65
C ASP A 366 -10.11 18.93 2.40
N GLY A 367 -10.75 17.76 2.23
CA GLY A 367 -11.65 17.45 1.13
C GLY A 367 -10.94 17.10 -0.16
N ASN A 368 -9.71 16.56 -0.06
CA ASN A 368 -8.95 16.13 -1.21
C ASN A 368 -9.25 14.65 -1.52
N VAL A 369 -10.20 14.42 -2.43
CA VAL A 369 -10.67 13.08 -2.83
C VAL A 369 -9.54 12.18 -3.33
N GLU A 370 -8.52 12.75 -4.00
CA GLU A 370 -7.37 12.01 -4.56
C GLU A 370 -6.55 11.25 -3.52
N ARG A 371 -6.60 11.71 -2.27
CA ARG A 371 -5.82 11.15 -1.17
C ARG A 371 -6.64 10.28 -0.24
N ILE A 372 -7.94 10.16 -0.50
CA ILE A 372 -8.85 9.33 0.29
C ILE A 372 -8.93 7.97 -0.38
N PRO A 373 -8.54 6.89 0.31
CA PRO A 373 -8.59 5.56 -0.24
C PRO A 373 -10.00 5.21 -0.72
N PRO A 374 -10.14 4.54 -1.88
CA PRO A 374 -11.44 4.19 -2.45
C PRO A 374 -12.29 3.33 -1.53
N GLN A 375 -11.65 2.56 -0.65
CA GLN A 375 -12.29 1.75 0.39
C GLN A 375 -13.19 2.62 1.27
N LEU A 376 -12.69 3.78 1.73
CA LEU A 376 -13.48 4.74 2.49
C LEU A 376 -14.54 5.39 1.61
N GLN A 377 -14.20 5.69 0.35
CA GLN A 377 -15.20 6.24 -0.59
C GLN A 377 -16.33 5.25 -0.88
N GLN A 378 -16.17 3.93 -0.76
CA GLN A 378 -17.26 2.99 -1.03
C GLN A 378 -18.17 2.74 0.18
N VAL A 379 -17.78 3.18 1.39
CA VAL A 379 -18.58 3.02 2.62
C VAL A 379 -19.91 3.80 2.53
N ILE A 380 -19.93 4.95 1.85
CA ILE A 380 -21.09 5.84 1.83
C ILE A 380 -21.82 5.78 0.48
N ASP A 381 -23.08 5.38 0.55
CA ASP A 381 -24.05 5.35 -0.56
C ASP A 381 -24.64 6.76 -0.81
N GLU A 382 -23.78 7.70 -1.20
CA GLU A 382 -24.16 9.07 -1.58
C GLU A 382 -23.52 9.46 -2.93
N ASP A 383 -24.34 10.01 -3.84
CA ASP A 383 -23.95 10.31 -5.22
C ASP A 383 -23.18 11.64 -5.33
N ASP A 384 -23.40 12.59 -4.43
CA ASP A 384 -22.70 13.88 -4.43
C ASP A 384 -21.34 13.78 -3.68
N PRO A 385 -20.19 13.94 -4.37
CA PRO A 385 -18.87 13.79 -3.75
C PRO A 385 -18.63 14.75 -2.58
N SER A 386 -19.21 15.95 -2.62
CA SER A 386 -19.03 16.92 -1.52
C SER A 386 -19.74 16.47 -0.25
N THR A 387 -20.98 16.00 -0.38
CA THR A 387 -21.79 15.48 0.73
C THR A 387 -21.18 14.20 1.28
N LYS A 388 -20.72 13.32 0.39
CA LYS A 388 -20.02 12.09 0.74
C LYS A 388 -18.80 12.30 1.62
N LEU A 389 -17.98 13.31 1.31
CA LEU A 389 -16.82 13.67 2.13
C LEU A 389 -17.20 14.29 3.49
N ASP A 390 -18.32 15.01 3.55
CA ASP A 390 -18.82 15.54 4.82
C ASP A 390 -19.23 14.37 5.73
N ILE A 391 -19.96 13.40 5.18
CA ILE A 391 -20.35 12.15 5.86
C ILE A 391 -19.12 11.34 6.29
N LEU A 392 -18.11 11.18 5.42
CA LEU A 392 -16.85 10.49 5.76
C LEU A 392 -16.14 11.13 6.94
N PHE A 393 -16.14 12.46 7.00
CA PHE A 393 -15.44 13.16 8.07
C PHE A 393 -16.14 12.95 9.41
N GLU A 394 -17.47 12.90 9.41
CA GLU A 394 -18.29 12.60 10.59
C GLU A 394 -18.08 11.15 11.06
N GLU A 395 -18.11 10.17 10.14
CA GLU A 395 -17.85 8.76 10.44
C GLU A 395 -16.45 8.52 10.98
N ALA A 396 -15.43 9.07 10.31
CA ALA A 396 -14.04 8.95 10.74
C ALA A 396 -13.84 9.47 12.17
N THR A 397 -14.55 10.54 12.53
CA THR A 397 -14.49 11.12 13.88
C THR A 397 -15.13 10.21 14.92
N ALA A 398 -16.30 9.66 14.61
CA ALA A 398 -17.00 8.73 15.49
C ALA A 398 -16.20 7.44 15.69
N GLU A 399 -15.60 6.92 14.62
CA GLU A 399 -14.78 5.71 14.67
C GLU A 399 -13.53 5.92 15.54
N ILE A 400 -12.81 7.05 15.36
CA ILE A 400 -11.65 7.37 16.20
C ILE A 400 -12.05 7.50 17.68
N PHE A 401 -13.22 8.09 17.99
CA PHE A 401 -13.71 8.14 19.37
C PHE A 401 -14.04 6.77 19.95
N THR A 402 -14.61 5.89 19.14
CA THR A 402 -15.07 4.57 19.58
C THR A 402 -13.88 3.60 19.70
N GLU A 403 -13.15 3.40 18.61
CA GLU A 403 -12.15 2.32 18.47
C GLU A 403 -10.75 2.74 18.92
N ILE A 404 -10.34 4.00 18.69
CA ILE A 404 -8.99 4.45 19.07
C ILE A 404 -8.98 4.97 20.50
N PHE A 405 -9.96 5.82 20.85
CA PHE A 405 -10.09 6.39 22.18
C PHE A 405 -10.85 5.50 23.18
N ASN A 406 -11.35 4.33 22.74
CA ASN A 406 -12.10 3.37 23.55
C ASN A 406 -13.29 3.98 24.28
N ILE A 407 -14.06 4.88 23.64
CA ILE A 407 -15.19 5.54 24.28
C ILE A 407 -16.51 4.90 23.82
N ASP A 408 -16.99 3.91 24.57
CA ASP A 408 -18.25 3.18 24.34
C ASP A 408 -19.48 4.10 24.24
N GLY A 409 -19.43 5.27 24.88
CA GLY A 409 -20.52 6.24 24.93
C GLY A 409 -20.65 7.14 23.69
N THR A 410 -20.00 6.80 22.58
CA THR A 410 -19.99 7.59 21.34
C THR A 410 -21.20 7.28 20.46
N GLU A 411 -21.89 8.30 19.97
CA GLU A 411 -23.05 8.18 19.08
C GLU A 411 -22.99 9.19 17.93
N LEU A 412 -23.10 8.70 16.69
CA LEU A 412 -23.20 9.53 15.50
C LEU A 412 -24.66 9.92 15.23
N LEU A 413 -24.96 11.22 15.17
CA LEU A 413 -26.33 11.75 15.09
C LEU A 413 -26.69 12.28 13.71
N GLY A 414 -25.73 12.89 13.01
CA GLY A 414 -25.93 13.68 11.79
C GLY A 414 -26.68 12.95 10.68
N GLN A 415 -26.43 11.64 10.55
CA GLN A 415 -27.05 10.80 9.53
C GLN A 415 -28.46 10.27 9.91
N GLN A 416 -28.78 10.17 11.19
CA GLN A 416 -29.99 9.46 11.67
C GLN A 416 -31.15 10.39 12.06
N ALA A 417 -30.90 11.68 12.22
CA ALA A 417 -31.87 12.62 12.79
C ALA A 417 -32.62 13.46 11.74
N THR A 418 -33.95 13.53 11.86
CA THR A 418 -34.80 14.43 11.06
C THR A 418 -34.83 15.88 11.60
N GLY A 419 -33.80 16.32 12.32
CA GLY A 419 -33.78 17.56 13.12
C GLY A 419 -32.46 18.35 13.06
N ILE A 420 -32.39 19.46 13.80
CA ILE A 420 -31.19 20.30 13.94
C ILE A 420 -30.38 19.71 15.11
N VAL A 421 -29.49 18.75 14.81
CA VAL A 421 -28.59 18.09 15.77
C VAL A 421 -27.12 18.37 15.43
N ALA A 422 -26.23 18.15 16.39
CA ALA A 422 -24.79 18.11 16.14
C ALA A 422 -24.43 16.86 15.31
N ASP A 423 -23.20 16.78 14.81
CA ASP A 423 -22.76 15.65 13.99
C ASP A 423 -22.67 14.37 14.84
N GLY A 424 -22.20 14.49 16.10
CA GLY A 424 -22.34 13.42 17.09
C GLY A 424 -22.17 13.86 18.55
N GLU A 425 -22.27 12.89 19.46
CA GLU A 425 -22.20 13.07 20.91
C GLU A 425 -21.48 11.94 21.64
N ILE A 426 -20.86 12.27 22.78
CA ILE A 426 -20.19 11.33 23.68
C ILE A 426 -20.78 11.48 25.08
N VAL A 427 -21.05 10.36 25.74
CA VAL A 427 -21.35 10.32 27.18
C VAL A 427 -20.25 9.56 27.94
N GLN A 428 -19.60 10.25 28.88
CA GLN A 428 -18.61 9.65 29.80
C GLN A 428 -18.86 10.18 31.21
N ASP A 429 -19.00 9.29 32.19
CA ASP A 429 -19.27 9.63 33.60
C ASP A 429 -20.47 10.59 33.80
N GLY A 430 -21.48 10.50 32.93
CA GLY A 430 -22.67 11.35 32.96
C GLY A 430 -22.47 12.78 32.44
N ARG A 431 -21.27 13.11 31.94
CA ARG A 431 -20.95 14.36 31.25
C ARG A 431 -21.02 14.14 29.75
N TRP A 432 -21.40 15.21 29.04
CA TRP A 432 -21.64 15.16 27.61
C TRP A 432 -20.69 16.05 26.85
N LEU A 433 -20.14 15.50 25.77
CA LEU A 433 -19.42 16.24 24.73
C LEU A 433 -20.21 16.14 23.43
N LEU A 434 -20.35 17.26 22.74
CA LEU A 434 -20.91 17.31 21.39
C LEU A 434 -19.80 17.69 20.41
N TRP A 435 -19.88 17.23 19.15
CA TRP A 435 -18.94 17.67 18.13
C TRP A 435 -19.59 18.00 16.79
N ASP A 436 -18.87 18.79 15.99
CA ASP A 436 -19.29 19.26 14.68
C ASP A 436 -18.06 19.31 13.75
N ASN A 437 -18.07 18.49 12.71
CA ASN A 437 -17.04 18.38 11.69
C ASN A 437 -17.24 19.43 10.60
N LYS A 438 -16.16 20.13 10.23
CA LYS A 438 -16.21 21.22 9.25
C LYS A 438 -15.11 21.08 8.23
N ARG A 439 -15.35 20.20 7.25
CA ARG A 439 -14.50 20.00 6.08
C ARG A 439 -14.37 21.30 5.27
N ARG A 440 -13.17 21.62 4.79
CA ARG A 440 -12.88 22.76 3.89
C ARG A 440 -11.40 22.86 3.54
N THR A 441 -11.08 23.04 2.26
CA THR A 441 -9.69 23.30 1.77
C THR A 441 -9.06 24.60 2.27
N ASN A 442 -9.84 25.50 2.86
CA ASN A 442 -9.38 26.79 3.38
C ASN A 442 -9.75 26.91 4.85
N LYS A 443 -8.96 27.70 5.60
CA LYS A 443 -9.20 27.96 7.03
C LYS A 443 -10.67 28.25 7.34
N PHE A 444 -11.22 27.48 8.26
CA PHE A 444 -12.59 27.57 8.70
C PHE A 444 -12.90 28.92 9.35
N LYS A 445 -14.11 29.41 9.06
CA LYS A 445 -14.66 30.65 9.61
C LYS A 445 -15.92 30.30 10.37
N LEU A 446 -15.87 30.49 11.69
CA LEU A 446 -17.05 30.37 12.55
C LEU A 446 -17.92 31.64 12.39
N ASP A 447 -18.87 31.61 11.47
CA ASP A 447 -19.79 32.72 11.21
C ASP A 447 -20.98 32.76 12.19
N SER A 448 -21.83 33.78 12.09
CA SER A 448 -22.97 33.95 12.99
C SER A 448 -24.03 32.87 12.83
N ASN A 449 -24.18 32.32 11.63
CA ASN A 449 -25.16 31.28 11.35
C ASN A 449 -24.75 29.98 12.03
N THR A 450 -23.47 29.60 11.88
CA THR A 450 -22.90 28.42 12.52
C THR A 450 -22.91 28.55 14.04
N GLN A 451 -22.55 29.71 14.60
CA GLN A 451 -22.68 29.98 16.05
C GLN A 451 -24.11 29.77 16.54
N SER A 452 -25.10 30.24 15.78
CA SER A 452 -26.52 30.09 16.15
C SER A 452 -26.96 28.63 16.11
N LYS A 453 -26.46 27.84 15.15
CA LYS A 453 -26.71 26.39 15.08
C LYS A 453 -26.12 25.66 16.28
N ILE A 454 -24.83 25.88 16.55
CA ILE A 454 -24.12 25.27 17.68
C ILE A 454 -24.80 25.62 19.00
N LYS A 455 -25.15 26.89 19.19
CA LYS A 455 -25.92 27.33 20.36
C LYS A 455 -27.24 26.55 20.51
N ASN A 456 -27.97 26.35 19.42
CA ASN A 456 -29.22 25.59 19.46
C ASN A 456 -29.00 24.12 19.80
N TYR A 457 -27.93 23.49 19.29
CA TYR A 457 -27.57 22.10 19.65
C TYR A 457 -27.36 21.99 21.15
N ILE A 458 -26.52 22.87 21.69
CA ILE A 458 -26.19 22.94 23.11
C ILE A 458 -27.44 23.23 23.96
N ASP A 459 -28.17 24.31 23.67
CA ASP A 459 -29.38 24.69 24.42
C ASP A 459 -30.44 23.58 24.43
N THR A 460 -30.52 22.78 23.36
CA THR A 460 -31.47 21.67 23.25
C THR A 460 -31.02 20.49 24.10
N LYS A 461 -29.74 20.08 23.99
CA LYS A 461 -29.22 18.93 24.73
C LYS A 461 -29.08 19.22 26.23
N SER A 462 -28.69 20.44 26.61
CA SER A 462 -28.57 20.89 28.00
C SER A 462 -29.90 20.93 28.77
N GLN A 463 -31.06 20.78 28.11
CA GLN A 463 -32.34 20.63 28.81
C GLN A 463 -32.50 19.27 29.49
N GLN A 464 -31.74 18.27 29.04
CA GLN A 464 -31.88 16.88 29.47
C GLN A 464 -30.57 16.31 30.03
N HIS A 465 -29.43 16.87 29.63
CA HIS A 465 -28.10 16.34 29.89
C HIS A 465 -27.11 17.42 30.33
N ASP A 466 -26.02 17.01 30.97
CA ASP A 466 -24.97 17.92 31.44
C ASP A 466 -23.88 18.05 30.36
N VAL A 467 -24.08 18.99 29.45
CA VAL A 467 -23.14 19.28 28.35
C VAL A 467 -22.03 20.16 28.87
N GLU A 468 -20.80 19.64 28.86
CA GLU A 468 -19.61 20.32 29.38
C GLU A 468 -18.71 20.83 28.24
N TRP A 469 -18.72 20.13 27.09
CA TRP A 469 -17.85 20.45 25.96
C TRP A 469 -18.59 20.46 24.63
N PHE A 470 -18.15 21.34 23.73
CA PHE A 470 -18.50 21.33 22.32
C PHE A 470 -17.24 21.46 21.47
N LEU A 471 -16.95 20.46 20.65
CA LEU A 471 -15.81 20.47 19.73
C LEU A 471 -16.24 20.94 18.34
N ILE A 472 -15.43 21.80 17.74
CA ILE A 472 -15.50 22.11 16.31
C ILE A 472 -14.22 21.59 15.69
N ILE A 473 -14.33 20.57 14.83
CA ILE A 473 -13.17 19.90 14.23
C ILE A 473 -13.06 20.32 12.76
N ALA A 474 -11.90 20.85 12.35
CA ALA A 474 -11.67 21.35 10.98
C ALA A 474 -10.18 21.29 10.61
N PRO A 475 -9.78 21.40 9.32
CA PRO A 475 -8.37 21.38 8.93
C PRO A 475 -7.54 22.48 9.60
N ASP A 476 -8.07 23.72 9.58
CA ASP A 476 -7.45 24.87 10.23
C ASP A 476 -8.50 25.97 10.48
N PHE A 477 -8.16 26.96 11.31
CA PHE A 477 -9.06 28.02 11.75
C PHE A 477 -8.53 29.41 11.43
N THR A 478 -9.44 30.32 11.10
CA THR A 478 -9.11 31.76 11.05
C THR A 478 -9.02 32.36 12.46
N GLU A 479 -8.23 33.42 12.63
CA GLU A 479 -8.19 34.19 13.90
C GLU A 479 -9.56 34.70 14.34
N ARG A 480 -10.42 35.02 13.37
CA ARG A 480 -11.81 35.42 13.64
C ARG A 480 -12.65 34.27 14.19
N ALA A 481 -12.38 33.03 13.76
CA ALA A 481 -13.05 31.86 14.32
C ALA A 481 -12.72 31.69 15.81
N LYS A 482 -11.44 31.84 16.19
CA LYS A 482 -11.00 31.82 17.60
C LYS A 482 -11.74 32.86 18.45
N GLN A 483 -11.79 34.10 17.98
CA GLN A 483 -12.52 35.18 18.68
C GLN A 483 -14.02 34.91 18.81
N ASN A 484 -14.62 34.26 17.81
CA ASN A 484 -16.04 33.95 17.81
C ASN A 484 -16.36 32.73 18.68
N ALA A 485 -15.48 31.74 18.77
CA ALA A 485 -15.62 30.60 19.68
C ALA A 485 -15.69 31.09 21.14
N LYS A 486 -14.76 31.97 21.53
CA LYS A 486 -14.77 32.62 22.85
C LYS A 486 -16.06 33.40 23.14
N LYS A 487 -16.62 34.07 22.12
CA LYS A 487 -17.91 34.77 22.28
C LYS A 487 -19.07 33.79 22.45
N LEU A 488 -19.06 32.69 21.72
CA LEU A 488 -20.07 31.65 21.79
C LEU A 488 -20.08 30.99 23.18
N GLU A 489 -18.90 30.64 23.69
CA GLU A 489 -18.71 30.10 25.05
C GLU A 489 -19.32 31.03 26.13
N MET A 490 -19.04 32.33 26.04
CA MET A 490 -19.66 33.33 26.92
C MET A 490 -21.19 33.39 26.81
N GLN A 491 -21.77 32.98 25.67
CA GLN A 491 -23.22 32.96 25.45
C GLN A 491 -23.89 31.68 25.93
N VAL A 492 -23.18 30.54 25.89
CA VAL A 492 -23.71 29.23 26.33
C VAL A 492 -23.46 28.95 27.81
N GLY A 493 -22.55 29.69 28.45
CA GLY A 493 -22.52 29.86 29.90
C GLY A 493 -22.07 28.64 30.68
N GLY A 494 -20.76 28.37 30.64
CA GLY A 494 -20.11 27.29 31.41
C GLY A 494 -19.79 26.04 30.59
N ILE A 495 -20.01 26.08 29.27
CA ILE A 495 -19.74 24.99 28.33
C ILE A 495 -18.54 25.41 27.48
N ASP A 496 -17.50 24.58 27.47
CA ASP A 496 -16.26 24.86 26.76
C ASP A 496 -16.45 24.65 25.26
N ILE A 497 -16.19 25.70 24.47
CA ILE A 497 -16.19 25.63 23.00
C ILE A 497 -14.76 25.48 22.52
N ARG A 498 -14.38 24.27 22.10
CA ARG A 498 -13.02 23.96 21.67
C ARG A 498 -12.92 23.94 20.15
N LEU A 499 -11.87 24.57 19.61
CA LEU A 499 -11.52 24.42 18.19
C LEU A 499 -10.41 23.38 18.08
N VAL A 500 -10.63 22.30 17.33
CA VAL A 500 -9.66 21.22 17.21
C VAL A 500 -9.24 21.10 15.75
N LYS A 501 -7.94 21.21 15.46
CA LYS A 501 -7.50 20.96 14.09
C LYS A 501 -7.51 19.46 13.83
N ALA A 502 -7.87 19.06 12.61
CA ALA A 502 -7.87 17.66 12.22
C ALA A 502 -6.49 17.00 12.45
N ALA A 503 -5.40 17.71 12.11
CA ALA A 503 -4.04 17.27 12.38
C ALA A 503 -3.74 17.08 13.89
N ASP A 504 -4.24 17.99 14.74
CA ASP A 504 -4.04 17.90 16.19
C ASP A 504 -4.88 16.77 16.81
N PHE A 505 -6.07 16.50 16.26
CA PHE A 505 -6.93 15.38 16.67
C PHE A 505 -6.30 14.03 16.29
N LYS A 506 -5.81 13.91 15.04
CA LYS A 506 -5.08 12.73 14.56
C LYS A 506 -3.86 12.44 15.44
N GLN A 507 -3.01 13.44 15.68
CA GLN A 507 -1.82 13.25 16.52
C GLN A 507 -2.15 12.94 18.00
N LEU A 508 -3.32 13.38 18.49
CA LEU A 508 -3.79 12.99 19.82
C LEU A 508 -4.21 11.52 19.84
N ALA A 509 -4.90 11.05 18.80
CA ALA A 509 -5.29 9.66 18.63
C ALA A 509 -4.09 8.72 18.49
N GLU A 510 -3.12 9.06 17.63
CA GLU A 510 -1.86 8.32 17.49
C GLU A 510 -1.13 8.23 18.84
N TYR A 511 -0.97 9.37 19.53
CA TYR A 511 -0.31 9.38 20.84
C TYR A 511 -1.05 8.55 21.90
N TRP A 512 -2.38 8.59 21.90
CA TRP A 512 -3.20 7.79 22.80
C TRP A 512 -3.01 6.30 22.55
N GLN A 513 -3.11 5.88 21.29
CA GLN A 513 -2.92 4.49 20.87
C GLN A 513 -1.53 3.98 21.28
N GLU A 514 -0.47 4.75 20.99
CA GLU A 514 0.92 4.41 21.32
C GLU A 514 1.18 4.32 22.84
N THR A 515 0.57 5.20 23.63
CA THR A 515 0.95 5.39 25.04
C THR A 515 0.02 4.71 26.04
N TYR A 516 -1.29 4.74 25.76
CA TYR A 516 -2.35 4.35 26.69
C TYR A 516 -3.35 3.33 26.13
N GLY A 517 -3.30 3.04 24.82
CA GLY A 517 -4.25 2.18 24.09
C GLY A 517 -4.25 0.71 24.54
N ARG A 518 -4.73 0.46 25.76
CA ARG A 518 -5.07 -0.84 26.31
C ARG A 518 -6.59 -0.93 26.41
N ASP A 519 -7.14 -2.13 26.20
CA ASP A 519 -8.58 -2.42 26.16
C ASP A 519 -9.40 -2.01 27.41
N ASP A 520 -8.75 -1.50 28.48
CA ASP A 520 -9.39 -1.14 29.75
C ASP A 520 -9.38 0.37 30.07
N GLN A 521 -8.94 1.22 29.15
CA GLN A 521 -8.84 2.67 29.37
C GLN A 521 -9.56 3.45 28.28
N GLU A 522 -10.47 4.35 28.69
CA GLU A 522 -11.08 5.34 27.82
C GLU A 522 -10.31 6.67 27.89
N LEU A 523 -10.26 7.42 26.79
CA LEU A 523 -9.73 8.79 26.80
C LEU A 523 -10.59 9.67 27.74
N PRO A 524 -10.00 10.34 28.75
CA PRO A 524 -10.76 11.23 29.61
C PRO A 524 -11.13 12.51 28.87
N LEU A 525 -12.45 12.81 28.76
CA LEU A 525 -12.95 13.99 28.03
C LEU A 525 -12.41 15.32 28.55
N SER A 526 -11.90 15.36 29.79
CA SER A 526 -11.22 16.52 30.37
C SER A 526 -9.98 16.97 29.59
N VAL A 527 -9.42 16.13 28.71
CA VAL A 527 -8.32 16.54 27.82
C VAL A 527 -8.70 17.72 26.91
N PHE A 528 -10.00 17.90 26.66
CA PHE A 528 -10.53 18.98 25.83
C PHE A 528 -10.86 20.28 26.59
N TYR A 529 -10.54 20.38 27.89
CA TYR A 529 -10.80 21.59 28.68
C TYR A 529 -10.12 22.85 28.08
N GLY A 530 -10.87 23.96 28.11
CA GLY A 530 -10.41 25.31 27.82
C GLY A 530 -10.99 25.95 26.55
N SER A 531 -10.88 27.28 26.47
CA SER A 531 -11.64 28.17 25.57
C SER A 531 -11.01 28.49 24.21
N GLU A 532 -10.01 27.74 23.74
CA GLU A 532 -9.20 28.12 22.57
C GLU A 532 -9.00 26.96 21.58
N VAL A 533 -8.04 27.10 20.65
CA VAL A 533 -7.62 25.98 19.82
C VAL A 533 -6.95 24.94 20.72
N LEU A 534 -7.20 23.66 20.46
CA LEU A 534 -6.49 22.58 21.14
C LEU A 534 -4.97 22.74 20.95
N GLU A 535 -4.24 22.79 22.05
CA GLU A 535 -2.79 22.73 22.04
C GLU A 535 -2.38 21.31 22.43
N LEU A 536 -1.90 20.55 21.44
CA LEU A 536 -1.60 19.12 21.58
C LEU A 536 -0.65 18.84 22.76
N GLU A 537 0.40 19.63 22.93
CA GLU A 537 1.36 19.44 24.03
C GLU A 537 0.72 19.56 25.42
N ILE A 538 -0.25 20.48 25.58
CA ILE A 538 -0.99 20.63 26.84
C ILE A 538 -1.89 19.42 27.08
N ALA A 539 -2.54 18.92 26.02
CA ALA A 539 -3.34 17.70 26.09
C ALA A 539 -2.49 16.49 26.50
N LYS A 540 -1.32 16.30 25.87
CA LYS A 540 -0.37 15.24 26.22
C LYS A 540 0.11 15.37 27.66
N GLU A 541 0.46 16.57 28.13
CA GLU A 541 0.83 16.79 29.53
C GLU A 541 -0.31 16.46 30.51
N ALA A 542 -1.55 16.78 30.16
CA ALA A 542 -2.71 16.47 30.99
C ALA A 542 -2.92 14.95 31.10
N LEU A 543 -2.86 14.23 29.99
CA LEU A 543 -2.95 12.77 29.97
C LEU A 543 -1.82 12.12 30.80
N ASN A 544 -0.57 12.58 30.61
CA ASN A 544 0.55 12.09 31.41
C ASN A 544 0.33 12.29 32.92
N ARG A 545 -0.31 13.38 33.35
CA ARG A 545 -0.60 13.61 34.78
C ARG A 545 -1.77 12.76 35.30
N GLU A 546 -2.74 12.46 34.45
CA GLU A 546 -3.91 11.65 34.81
C GLU A 546 -3.51 10.17 35.00
N PHE A 547 -2.60 9.67 34.14
CA PHE A 547 -2.20 8.26 34.09
C PHE A 547 -0.83 7.95 34.74
N SER A 548 -0.11 8.94 35.28
CA SER A 548 1.09 8.76 36.13
C SER A 548 0.76 8.46 37.58
#